data_AF-A8AL93-F1
#
_entry.id   AF-A8AL93-F1
#
_cell.length_a   1.000
_cell.length_b   1.000
_cell.length_c   1.000
_cell.angle_alpha   90.00
_cell.angle_beta   90.00
_cell.angle_gamma   90.00
#
_symmetry.space_group_name_H-M   'P 1'
#
loop_
_entity.id
_entity.type
_entity.pdbx_description
1 polymer ?
#
loop_
_entity_poly.entity_id
_entity_poly.type
_entity_poly.pdbx_seq_one_letter_code
_entity_poly.pdbx_strand_id
1 'polypeptide(L)'
;MGVFATRSTFRPNPVGMSLVELKEIVCQKEKVILKLGSLDLVDGTPVIDIKPYLPFAESLPGATASYAQQAPVAEMHVSFTADIDQQLSRLEQRYPQLKTFIGEVLAQDPRPAYRKGEETGKTYAVWLHDFNVRWRVTEEGFEVFALEPR
;
A
#
# COMPACT_ATOMS: atom_id res chain seq x y z
N MET A 1 16.09 -12.41 -11.91
CA MET A 1 15.43 -11.97 -13.15
C MET A 1 16.08 -10.69 -13.63
N GLY A 2 16.24 -10.48 -14.94
CA GLY A 2 16.73 -9.20 -15.47
C GLY A 2 15.69 -8.10 -15.30
N VAL A 3 16.13 -6.84 -15.18
CA VAL A 3 15.24 -5.69 -14.84
C VAL A 3 14.03 -5.56 -15.76
N PHE A 4 14.20 -5.79 -17.07
CA PHE A 4 13.12 -5.69 -18.07
C PHE A 4 12.07 -6.80 -17.96
N ALA A 5 12.42 -7.92 -17.32
CA ALA A 5 11.50 -8.99 -16.97
C ALA A 5 10.91 -8.79 -15.55
N THR A 6 10.90 -7.56 -15.02
CA THR A 6 10.35 -7.25 -13.69
C THR A 6 9.69 -5.87 -13.66
N ARG A 7 8.98 -5.59 -12.57
CA ARG A 7 8.50 -4.25 -12.21
C ARG A 7 9.42 -3.55 -11.19
N SER A 8 10.72 -3.87 -11.18
CA SER A 8 11.66 -3.19 -10.28
C SER A 8 11.72 -1.69 -10.57
N THR A 9 11.81 -0.90 -9.50
CA THR A 9 12.04 0.55 -9.54
C THR A 9 13.48 0.89 -9.93
N PHE A 10 14.43 -0.05 -9.76
CA PHE A 10 15.83 0.09 -10.19
C PHE A 10 15.98 -0.22 -11.68
N ARG A 11 15.59 0.74 -12.53
CA ARG A 11 15.57 0.61 -14.00
C ARG A 11 16.19 1.84 -14.67
N PRO A 12 16.69 1.73 -15.93
CA PRO A 12 17.34 2.84 -16.62
C PRO A 12 16.49 4.11 -16.70
N ASN A 13 15.19 3.94 -16.95
CA ASN A 13 14.19 5.00 -16.88
C ASN A 13 13.21 4.67 -15.74
N PRO A 14 13.23 5.40 -14.61
CA PRO A 14 12.44 5.08 -13.40
C PRO A 14 10.97 5.49 -13.55
N VAL A 15 10.31 4.97 -14.58
CA VAL A 15 8.89 5.21 -14.86
C VAL A 15 8.09 3.99 -14.43
N GLY A 16 7.18 4.20 -13.48
CA GLY A 16 6.12 3.26 -13.11
C GLY A 16 4.84 3.54 -13.89
N MET A 17 3.96 2.54 -13.98
CA MET A 17 2.64 2.67 -14.58
C MET A 17 1.61 2.09 -13.63
N SER A 18 0.58 2.86 -13.34
CA SER A 18 -0.52 2.49 -12.45
C SER A 18 -1.83 2.64 -13.21
N LEU A 19 -2.62 1.58 -13.27
CA LEU A 19 -4.00 1.63 -13.74
C LEU A 19 -4.89 1.90 -12.53
N VAL A 20 -5.60 3.02 -12.55
CA VAL A 20 -6.33 3.54 -11.39
C VAL A 20 -7.76 3.89 -11.80
N GLU A 21 -8.70 3.66 -10.89
CA GLU A 21 -10.08 4.09 -11.09
C GLU A 21 -10.17 5.61 -10.93
N LEU A 22 -10.80 6.30 -11.88
CA LEU A 22 -11.17 7.70 -11.74
C LEU A 22 -12.57 7.79 -11.12
N LYS A 23 -12.64 8.27 -9.87
CA LYS A 23 -13.91 8.43 -9.15
C LYS A 23 -14.59 9.77 -9.42
N GLU A 24 -13.80 10.85 -9.48
CA GLU A 24 -14.34 12.20 -9.66
C GLU A 24 -13.26 13.14 -10.23
N ILE A 25 -13.70 14.15 -10.99
CA ILE A 25 -12.89 15.29 -11.39
C ILE A 25 -13.44 16.53 -10.68
N VAL A 26 -12.61 17.17 -9.86
CA VAL A 26 -12.97 18.36 -9.10
C VAL A 26 -12.18 19.57 -9.59
N CYS A 27 -12.89 20.58 -10.08
CA CYS A 27 -12.29 21.86 -10.49
C CYS A 27 -12.51 22.90 -9.39
N GLN A 28 -11.44 23.42 -8.80
CA GLN A 28 -11.48 24.43 -7.76
C GLN A 28 -10.52 25.58 -8.10
N LYS A 29 -11.07 26.77 -8.34
CA LYS A 29 -10.30 27.94 -8.81
C LYS A 29 -9.49 27.57 -10.06
N GLU A 30 -8.17 27.64 -9.98
CA GLU A 30 -7.22 27.32 -11.06
C GLU A 30 -6.64 25.89 -10.93
N LYS A 31 -7.22 25.04 -10.07
CA LYS A 31 -6.75 23.66 -9.84
C LYS A 31 -7.75 22.64 -10.38
N VAL A 32 -7.22 21.59 -10.99
CA VAL A 32 -7.94 20.38 -11.35
C VAL A 32 -7.43 19.25 -10.46
N ILE A 33 -8.34 18.59 -9.75
CA ILE A 33 -8.04 17.51 -8.81
C ILE A 33 -8.76 16.25 -9.28
N LEU A 34 -7.99 15.20 -9.53
CA LEU A 34 -8.52 13.87 -9.84
C LEU A 34 -8.65 13.07 -8.54
N LYS A 35 -9.87 12.68 -8.16
CA LYS A 35 -10.08 11.75 -7.06
C LYS A 35 -10.01 10.34 -7.62
N LEU A 36 -9.06 9.56 -7.13
CA LEU A 36 -8.76 8.22 -7.63
C LEU A 36 -9.22 7.14 -6.64
N GLY A 37 -9.49 5.95 -7.16
CA GLY A 37 -9.62 4.72 -6.38
C GLY A 37 -8.26 4.13 -6.02
N SER A 38 -8.24 2.82 -5.73
CA SER A 38 -7.06 2.06 -5.29
C SER A 38 -5.77 2.50 -6.00
N LEU A 39 -4.82 3.03 -5.22
CA LEU A 39 -3.58 3.62 -5.69
C LEU A 39 -2.40 2.85 -5.10
N ASP A 40 -1.36 2.63 -5.89
CA ASP A 40 -0.11 1.97 -5.50
C ASP A 40 1.09 2.93 -5.47
N LEU A 41 0.81 4.23 -5.29
CA LEU A 41 1.79 5.31 -5.27
C LEU A 41 2.02 5.84 -3.85
N VAL A 42 3.26 6.21 -3.55
CA VAL A 42 3.61 6.93 -2.31
C VAL A 42 3.22 8.40 -2.46
N ASP A 43 2.83 9.05 -1.36
CA ASP A 43 2.54 10.49 -1.36
C ASP A 43 3.72 11.31 -1.91
N GLY A 44 3.40 12.34 -2.69
CA GLY A 44 4.38 13.16 -3.39
C GLY A 44 5.05 12.52 -4.62
N THR A 45 4.65 11.30 -5.04
CA THR A 45 5.18 10.70 -6.28
C THR A 45 4.88 11.60 -7.49
N PRO A 46 5.88 12.05 -8.26
CA PRO A 46 5.64 12.91 -9.42
C PRO A 46 4.87 12.18 -10.53
N VAL A 47 3.78 12.79 -11.00
CA VAL A 47 3.00 12.31 -12.15
C VAL A 47 3.54 12.98 -13.42
N ILE A 48 3.96 12.16 -14.38
CA ILE A 48 4.56 12.65 -15.63
C ILE A 48 3.58 12.66 -16.81
N ASP A 49 2.50 11.88 -16.72
CA ASP A 49 1.52 11.71 -17.80
C ASP A 49 0.20 11.13 -17.24
N ILE A 50 -0.92 11.44 -17.91
CA ILE A 50 -2.27 10.96 -17.56
C ILE A 50 -2.97 10.58 -18.88
N LYS A 51 -3.43 9.33 -18.99
CA LYS A 51 -4.12 8.81 -20.17
C LYS A 51 -5.40 8.08 -19.78
N PRO A 52 -6.46 8.15 -20.60
CA PRO A 52 -7.63 7.30 -20.39
C PRO A 52 -7.26 5.83 -20.65
N TYR A 53 -7.74 4.94 -19.80
CA TYR A 53 -7.68 3.51 -20.07
C TYR A 53 -8.70 3.13 -21.15
N LEU A 54 -8.23 2.51 -22.22
CA LEU A 54 -9.04 2.08 -23.37
C LEU A 54 -9.07 0.55 -23.41
N PRO A 55 -10.14 -0.11 -22.91
CA PRO A 55 -10.19 -1.56 -22.80
C PRO A 55 -9.91 -2.30 -24.11
N PHE A 56 -10.36 -1.76 -25.25
CA PHE A 56 -10.14 -2.38 -26.56
C PHE A 56 -8.67 -2.40 -27.00
N ALA A 57 -7.83 -1.50 -26.45
CA ALA A 57 -6.42 -1.36 -26.81
C ALA A 57 -5.48 -1.95 -25.74
N GLU A 58 -5.88 -1.89 -24.47
CA GLU A 58 -5.00 -2.19 -23.34
C GLU A 58 -5.39 -3.45 -22.56
N SER A 59 -6.63 -3.94 -22.67
CA SER A 59 -7.06 -5.14 -21.96
C SER A 59 -6.58 -6.40 -22.68
N LEU A 60 -5.82 -7.24 -21.97
CA LEU A 60 -5.44 -8.57 -22.43
C LEU A 60 -5.80 -9.63 -21.37
N PRO A 61 -7.08 -10.05 -21.28
CA PRO A 61 -7.55 -10.95 -20.21
C PRO A 61 -6.87 -12.33 -20.19
N GLY A 62 -6.34 -12.78 -21.34
CA GLY A 62 -5.62 -14.06 -21.46
C GLY A 62 -4.12 -13.97 -21.21
N ALA A 63 -3.60 -12.83 -20.73
CA ALA A 63 -2.18 -12.70 -20.45
C ALA A 63 -1.72 -13.66 -19.35
N THR A 64 -0.62 -14.38 -19.58
CA THR A 64 -0.03 -15.32 -18.63
C THR A 64 1.36 -14.86 -18.21
N ALA A 65 1.71 -15.02 -16.93
CA ALA A 65 3.06 -14.81 -16.41
C ALA A 65 3.64 -16.14 -15.90
N SER A 66 4.96 -16.34 -16.02
CA SER A 66 5.64 -17.51 -15.44
C SER A 66 5.89 -17.39 -13.94
N TYR A 67 5.79 -16.18 -13.39
CA TYR A 67 5.90 -15.85 -11.97
C TYR A 67 4.75 -14.90 -11.60
N ALA A 68 4.31 -14.90 -10.33
CA ALA A 68 3.21 -14.06 -9.83
C ALA A 68 1.88 -14.22 -10.61
N GLN A 69 1.49 -15.46 -10.91
CA GLN A 69 0.23 -15.76 -11.60
C GLN A 69 -1.02 -15.41 -10.78
N GLN A 70 -0.90 -15.42 -9.45
CA GLN A 70 -1.97 -15.12 -8.53
C GLN A 70 -1.62 -13.85 -7.76
N ALA A 71 -2.64 -13.07 -7.42
CA ALA A 71 -2.47 -11.97 -6.48
C ALA A 71 -1.93 -12.52 -5.16
N PRO A 72 -0.99 -11.81 -4.50
CA PRO A 72 -0.59 -12.19 -3.15
C PRO A 72 -1.83 -12.19 -2.26
N VAL A 73 -2.00 -13.27 -1.50
CA VAL A 73 -3.07 -13.37 -0.52
C VAL A 73 -2.59 -12.64 0.73
N ALA A 74 -3.39 -11.68 1.22
CA ALA A 74 -3.08 -10.92 2.43
C ALA A 74 -3.38 -11.77 3.67
N GLU A 75 -2.56 -12.79 3.91
CA GLU A 75 -2.82 -13.82 4.94
C GLU A 75 -2.24 -13.48 6.31
N MET A 76 -1.44 -12.41 6.43
CA MET A 76 -0.87 -12.06 7.73
C MET A 76 -1.98 -11.55 8.64
N HIS A 77 -2.24 -12.28 9.72
CA HIS A 77 -3.13 -11.82 10.77
C HIS A 77 -2.50 -10.60 11.47
N VAL A 78 -3.28 -9.52 11.56
CA VAL A 78 -2.86 -8.26 12.18
C VAL A 78 -3.72 -8.00 13.40
N SER A 79 -3.08 -7.92 14.56
CA SER A 79 -3.68 -7.55 15.83
C SER A 79 -3.16 -6.20 16.33
N PHE A 80 -3.85 -5.64 17.30
CA PHE A 80 -3.53 -4.34 17.90
C PHE A 80 -3.55 -4.50 19.42
N THR A 81 -2.58 -3.89 20.09
CA THR A 81 -2.61 -3.79 21.56
C THR A 81 -3.82 -2.97 22.02
N ALA A 82 -4.31 -3.22 23.24
CA ALA A 82 -5.50 -2.55 23.78
C ALA A 82 -5.38 -1.00 23.79
N ASP A 83 -4.18 -0.49 24.10
CA ASP A 83 -3.90 0.94 24.11
C ASP A 83 -4.03 1.55 22.70
N ILE A 84 -3.52 0.86 21.68
CA ILE A 84 -3.61 1.29 20.28
C ILE A 84 -5.05 1.20 19.78
N ASP A 85 -5.80 0.18 20.17
CA ASP A 85 -7.23 0.10 19.85
C ASP A 85 -8.02 1.27 20.43
N GLN A 86 -7.70 1.68 21.67
CA GLN A 86 -8.31 2.86 22.26
C GLN A 86 -7.87 4.16 21.56
N GLN A 87 -6.60 4.28 21.17
CA GLN A 87 -6.08 5.43 20.45
C GLN A 87 -6.73 5.57 19.06
N LEU A 88 -6.80 4.48 18.29
CA LEU A 88 -7.42 4.45 16.96
C LEU A 88 -8.91 4.82 17.02
N SER A 89 -9.63 4.33 18.03
CA SER A 89 -11.04 4.67 18.24
C SER A 89 -11.27 6.18 18.43
N ARG A 90 -10.33 6.89 19.05
CA ARG A 90 -10.39 8.36 19.20
C ARG A 90 -10.03 9.09 17.90
N LEU A 91 -9.15 8.50 17.09
CA LEU A 91 -8.70 9.05 15.82
C LEU A 91 -9.70 8.85 14.68
N GLU A 92 -10.64 7.91 14.81
CA GLU A 92 -11.62 7.53 13.78
C GLU A 92 -12.44 8.72 13.24
N GLN A 93 -12.74 9.72 14.09
CA GLN A 93 -13.46 10.93 13.66
C GLN A 93 -12.65 11.76 12.65
N ARG A 94 -11.33 11.80 12.80
CA ARG A 94 -10.43 12.58 11.96
C ARG A 94 -9.90 11.76 10.77
N TYR A 95 -9.64 10.48 11.01
CA TYR A 95 -9.13 9.51 10.05
C TYR A 95 -10.09 8.31 9.98
N PRO A 96 -11.18 8.40 9.21
CA PRO A 96 -12.11 7.30 9.04
C PRO A 96 -11.39 6.06 8.50
N GLN A 97 -11.73 4.89 9.03
CA GLN A 97 -11.20 3.59 8.62
C GLN A 97 -9.69 3.41 8.85
N LEU A 98 -9.05 4.24 9.68
CA LEU A 98 -7.58 4.17 9.90
C LEU A 98 -7.14 2.80 10.41
N LYS A 99 -7.88 2.19 11.36
CA LYS A 99 -7.58 0.85 11.86
C LYS A 99 -7.62 -0.19 10.75
N THR A 100 -8.68 -0.18 9.95
CA THR A 100 -8.86 -1.09 8.81
C THR A 100 -7.73 -0.92 7.81
N PHE A 101 -7.41 0.33 7.45
CA PHE A 101 -6.33 0.65 6.52
C PHE A 101 -4.96 0.13 7.01
N ILE A 102 -4.61 0.37 8.27
CA ILE A 102 -3.36 -0.16 8.85
C ILE A 102 -3.36 -1.70 8.80
N GLY A 103 -4.48 -2.33 9.17
CA GLY A 103 -4.64 -3.78 9.13
C GLY A 103 -4.42 -4.36 7.73
N GLU A 104 -5.08 -3.80 6.72
CA GLU A 104 -4.99 -4.25 5.34
C GLU A 104 -3.59 -4.07 4.75
N VAL A 105 -2.91 -2.97 5.06
CA VAL A 105 -1.53 -2.74 4.59
C VAL A 105 -0.56 -3.72 5.25
N LEU A 106 -0.65 -3.92 6.57
CA LEU A 106 0.23 -4.84 7.28
C LEU A 106 -0.05 -6.30 6.89
N ALA A 107 -1.30 -6.65 6.56
CA ALA A 107 -1.68 -7.98 6.11
C ALA A 107 -0.97 -8.41 4.81
N GLN A 108 -0.53 -7.45 3.99
CA GLN A 108 0.24 -7.68 2.76
C GLN A 108 1.73 -8.00 3.00
N ASP A 109 2.17 -8.00 4.27
CA ASP A 109 3.57 -8.16 4.65
C ASP A 109 4.51 -7.13 3.98
N PRO A 110 4.52 -5.88 4.48
CA PRO A 110 5.36 -4.81 3.91
C PRO A 110 6.85 -4.97 4.24
N ARG A 111 7.26 -6.07 4.90
CA ARG A 111 8.68 -6.32 5.17
C ARG A 111 9.42 -6.56 3.84
N PRO A 112 10.70 -6.17 3.75
CA PRO A 112 11.51 -6.52 2.58
C PRO A 112 11.50 -8.02 2.34
N ALA A 113 11.39 -8.46 1.08
CA ALA A 113 11.23 -9.87 0.71
C ALA A 113 12.34 -10.80 1.27
N TYR A 114 13.54 -10.26 1.51
CA TYR A 114 14.67 -11.00 2.10
C TYR A 114 14.58 -11.18 3.63
N ARG A 115 13.57 -10.61 4.30
CA ARG A 115 13.34 -10.69 5.76
C ARG A 115 12.14 -11.56 6.15
N LYS A 116 11.53 -12.28 5.20
CA LYS A 116 10.32 -13.07 5.43
C LYS A 116 10.50 -14.27 6.38
N GLY A 117 11.74 -14.66 6.69
CA GLY A 117 12.07 -15.76 7.62
C GLY A 117 12.61 -15.31 8.99
N GLU A 118 12.38 -14.06 9.40
CA GLU A 118 12.94 -13.53 10.65
C GLU A 118 12.11 -13.86 11.90
N GLU A 119 12.81 -13.92 13.04
CA GLU A 119 12.35 -14.36 14.37
C GLU A 119 11.24 -13.52 15.01
N THR A 120 10.40 -14.19 15.79
CA THR A 120 9.41 -13.63 16.72
C THR A 120 10.05 -12.55 17.61
N GLY A 121 9.35 -11.43 17.80
CA GLY A 121 9.78 -10.31 18.62
C GLY A 121 10.50 -9.19 17.88
N LYS A 122 10.89 -9.39 16.61
CA LYS A 122 11.45 -8.28 15.80
C LYS A 122 10.41 -7.20 15.54
N THR A 123 10.87 -5.96 15.59
CA THR A 123 10.04 -4.77 15.41
C THR A 123 10.34 -4.09 14.09
N TYR A 124 9.30 -3.50 13.51
CA TYR A 124 9.32 -2.80 12.24
C TYR A 124 8.50 -1.51 12.35
N ALA A 125 8.69 -0.62 11.38
CA ALA A 125 7.98 0.65 11.32
C ALA A 125 7.71 1.06 9.88
N VAL A 126 6.55 1.68 9.64
CA VAL A 126 6.11 2.16 8.33
C VAL A 126 5.30 3.43 8.50
N TRP A 127 5.51 4.39 7.61
CA TRP A 127 4.72 5.61 7.55
C TRP A 127 3.42 5.34 6.81
N LEU A 128 2.29 5.48 7.53
CA LEU A 128 0.94 5.38 7.00
C LEU A 128 0.15 6.63 7.44
N HIS A 129 -0.30 7.42 6.47
CA HIS A 129 -0.78 8.78 6.72
C HIS A 129 0.22 9.59 7.54
N ASP A 130 -0.24 10.24 8.60
CA ASP A 130 0.54 11.10 9.48
C ASP A 130 1.17 10.32 10.65
N PHE A 131 1.27 8.99 10.54
CA PHE A 131 1.71 8.12 11.64
C PHE A 131 2.84 7.19 11.23
N ASN A 132 3.84 7.09 12.09
CA ASN A 132 4.82 6.01 12.10
C ASN A 132 4.20 4.83 12.88
N VAL A 133 3.66 3.87 12.12
CA VAL A 133 3.03 2.66 12.66
C VAL A 133 4.12 1.66 12.98
N ARG A 134 4.23 1.26 14.24
CA ARG A 134 5.21 0.27 14.70
C ARG A 134 4.52 -1.03 15.06
N TRP A 135 5.06 -2.12 14.52
CA TRP A 135 4.55 -3.46 14.76
C TRP A 135 5.67 -4.44 15.08
N ARG A 136 5.32 -5.56 15.70
CA ARG A 136 6.24 -6.67 15.96
C ARG A 136 5.72 -7.96 15.33
N VAL A 137 6.64 -8.84 14.98
CA VAL A 137 6.34 -10.20 14.52
C VAL A 137 5.98 -11.06 15.73
N THR A 138 4.82 -11.69 15.70
CA THR A 138 4.34 -12.67 16.69
C THR A 138 4.22 -14.05 16.02
N GLU A 139 3.94 -15.09 16.80
CA GLU A 139 3.66 -16.43 16.24
C GLU A 139 2.38 -16.44 15.39
N GLU A 140 1.41 -15.59 15.74
CA GLU A 140 0.13 -15.48 15.05
C GLU A 140 0.16 -14.50 13.87
N GLY A 141 1.19 -13.67 13.73
CA GLY A 141 1.29 -12.70 12.64
C GLY A 141 1.98 -11.40 13.05
N PHE A 142 1.28 -10.26 12.94
CA PHE A 142 1.78 -8.95 13.31
C PHE A 142 0.93 -8.31 14.40
N GLU A 143 1.58 -7.70 15.39
CA GLU A 143 0.90 -6.92 16.43
C GLU A 143 1.38 -5.47 16.41
N VAL A 144 0.45 -4.53 16.23
CA VAL A 144 0.71 -3.10 16.30
C VAL A 144 0.73 -2.64 17.76
N PHE A 145 1.85 -2.08 18.18
CA PHE A 145 2.09 -1.68 19.57
C PHE A 145 2.40 -0.20 19.77
N ALA A 146 2.65 0.56 18.69
CA ALA A 146 2.86 2.00 18.78
C ALA A 146 2.37 2.72 17.52
N LEU A 147 1.79 3.90 17.72
CA LEU A 147 1.33 4.83 16.68
C LEU A 147 1.88 6.22 17.00
N GLU A 148 3.01 6.56 16.39
CA GLU A 148 3.73 7.82 16.67
C GLU A 148 3.35 8.87 15.59
N PRO A 149 2.79 10.03 15.97
CA PRO A 149 2.46 11.07 14.99
C PRO A 149 3.74 11.70 14.40
N ARG A 150 3.62 12.18 13.16
CA ARG A 150 4.66 12.93 12.46
C ARG A 150 4.95 14.29 13.09
#